data_AF-A0A7J8IY31-F1
#
_entry.id   AF-A0A7J8IY31-F1
#
_cell.length_a   1.000
_cell.length_b   1.000
_cell.length_c   1.000
_cell.angle_alpha   90.00
_cell.angle_beta   90.00
_cell.angle_gamma   90.00
#
_symmetry.space_group_name_H-M   'P 1'
#
loop_
_entity.id
_entity.type
_entity.pdbx_description
1 polymer ?
#
loop_
_entity_poly.entity_id
_entity_poly.type
_entity_poly.pdbx_seq_one_letter_code
_entity_poly.pdbx_strand_id
1 'polypeptide(L)'
;MSPSFKLQCHLILIFLVALRGESRYLELREKGDPDPFLLFSANLKRELAGEQLYHRALRCLDMLSLQGQFTFTADQPQLHCAAFFISEPEEFITIYYDLVSIDCQGGDFLKVFDGWILKGEKFPSSQDHPLPTTERYIDFCESGLSRRSIRSSQNVAMIFFRVHEPGNGFTLTIRRDPNLFPCNVISQTPNGKFTLVVPHQHRNCSFSIIYPVVIKISDLTLGHLNGLQLKKPSAGCGGKGDFVELLGGTGLDPSKMMPLADLCYPFQGPAQMKIGCDNTVVRMVSSGKNINRVTFEYRQLEPYELENPNGNSIQEFCLSGL
;
A
#
# COMPACT_ATOMS: atom_id res chain seq x y z
N MET A 1 27.27 -35.78 -28.80
CA MET A 1 26.28 -35.38 -27.78
C MET A 1 24.94 -36.00 -28.17
N SER A 2 24.36 -36.83 -27.30
CA SER A 2 23.22 -37.69 -27.67
C SER A 2 21.95 -36.86 -27.94
N PRO A 3 21.09 -37.30 -28.88
CA PRO A 3 19.83 -36.63 -29.20
C PRO A 3 18.84 -36.58 -28.01
N SER A 4 19.02 -37.47 -27.02
CA SER A 4 18.24 -37.48 -25.78
C SER A 4 18.48 -36.27 -24.87
N PHE A 5 19.69 -35.69 -24.87
CA PHE A 5 20.01 -34.54 -24.01
C PHE A 5 19.39 -33.23 -24.55
N LYS A 6 19.32 -33.08 -25.87
CA LYS A 6 18.66 -31.92 -26.51
C LYS A 6 17.15 -31.91 -26.26
N LEU A 7 16.51 -33.08 -26.26
CA LEU A 7 15.07 -33.20 -26.01
C LEU A 7 14.72 -32.85 -24.55
N GLN A 8 15.56 -33.27 -23.59
CA GLN A 8 15.37 -32.92 -22.18
C GLN A 8 15.55 -31.42 -21.91
N CYS A 9 16.52 -30.77 -22.54
CA CYS A 9 16.69 -29.32 -22.42
C CYS A 9 15.50 -28.54 -23.01
N HIS A 10 14.94 -28.99 -24.14
CA HIS A 10 13.76 -28.34 -24.74
C HIS A 10 12.50 -28.50 -23.89
N LEU A 11 12.30 -29.66 -23.24
CA LEU A 11 11.18 -29.87 -22.31
C LEU A 11 11.28 -28.97 -21.08
N ILE A 12 12.48 -28.80 -20.51
CA ILE A 12 12.71 -27.90 -19.35
C ILE A 12 12.44 -26.44 -19.74
N LEU A 13 12.85 -26.01 -20.93
CA LEU A 13 12.57 -24.66 -21.46
C LEU A 13 11.07 -24.42 -21.67
N ILE A 14 10.33 -25.40 -22.20
CA ILE A 14 8.88 -25.30 -22.39
C ILE A 14 8.16 -25.21 -21.02
N PHE A 15 8.59 -25.98 -20.02
CA PHE A 15 8.06 -25.88 -18.66
C PHE A 15 8.35 -24.52 -18.00
N LEU A 16 9.55 -23.96 -18.19
CA LEU A 16 9.92 -22.65 -17.67
C LEU A 16 9.14 -21.51 -18.34
N VAL A 17 8.80 -21.65 -19.63
CA VAL A 17 7.97 -20.69 -20.37
C VAL A 17 6.49 -20.81 -19.97
N ALA A 18 5.99 -22.02 -19.73
CA ALA A 18 4.63 -22.25 -19.24
C ALA A 18 4.42 -21.80 -17.77
N LEU A 19 5.45 -21.91 -16.93
CA LEU A 19 5.44 -21.41 -15.54
C LEU A 19 5.48 -19.87 -15.45
N ARG A 20 5.92 -19.19 -16.51
CA ARG A 20 5.92 -17.72 -16.62
C ARG A 20 4.62 -17.14 -17.18
N GLY A 21 3.51 -17.90 -17.10
CA GLY A 21 2.18 -17.60 -17.63
C GLY A 21 1.81 -16.11 -17.76
N GLU A 22 2.14 -15.52 -18.90
CA GLU A 22 1.36 -14.42 -19.47
C GLU A 22 0.19 -15.05 -20.22
N SER A 23 -0.91 -15.29 -19.51
CA SER A 23 -2.20 -15.48 -20.17
C SER A 23 -2.75 -14.12 -20.51
N ARG A 24 -2.51 -13.64 -21.74
CA ARG A 24 -3.28 -12.56 -22.33
C ARG A 24 -3.69 -12.88 -23.76
N TYR A 25 -5.01 -12.88 -23.93
CA TYR A 25 -5.78 -12.75 -25.15
C TYR A 25 -5.05 -11.94 -26.24
N LEU A 26 -4.90 -12.53 -27.42
CA LEU A 26 -4.54 -11.80 -28.64
C LEU A 26 -5.71 -11.93 -29.62
N GLU A 27 -6.47 -10.85 -29.74
CA GLU A 27 -7.30 -10.59 -30.90
C GLU A 27 -6.41 -10.40 -32.12
N LEU A 28 -6.84 -11.01 -33.21
CA LEU A 28 -6.19 -11.03 -34.50
C LEU A 28 -6.19 -9.61 -35.11
N ARG A 29 -5.01 -9.00 -35.33
CA ARG A 29 -4.85 -8.03 -36.41
C ARG A 29 -3.44 -8.03 -36.99
N GLU A 30 -3.41 -7.95 -38.31
CA GLU A 30 -2.33 -8.25 -39.25
C GLU A 30 -1.13 -7.28 -39.29
N LYS A 31 0.05 -7.88 -39.48
CA LYS A 31 1.18 -7.50 -40.38
C LYS A 31 1.99 -6.22 -40.12
N GLY A 32 3.22 -6.45 -39.66
CA GLY A 32 4.39 -5.58 -39.84
C GLY A 32 5.53 -6.21 -39.05
N ASP A 33 6.51 -6.80 -39.73
CA ASP A 33 7.64 -7.53 -39.15
C ASP A 33 8.64 -6.56 -38.47
N PRO A 34 8.88 -6.64 -37.14
CA PRO A 34 9.95 -5.92 -36.49
C PRO A 34 10.94 -6.92 -35.86
N ASP A 35 12.17 -6.89 -36.35
CA ASP A 35 13.30 -7.69 -35.86
C ASP A 35 13.40 -7.67 -34.32
N PRO A 36 13.13 -8.80 -33.62
CA PRO A 36 13.04 -8.85 -32.16
C PRO A 36 14.33 -8.40 -31.47
N PHE A 37 15.48 -8.55 -32.13
CA PHE A 37 16.79 -8.26 -31.55
C PHE A 37 17.09 -6.76 -31.42
N LEU A 38 16.44 -5.90 -32.20
CA LEU A 38 16.65 -4.45 -32.11
C LEU A 38 16.00 -3.85 -30.85
N LEU A 39 14.81 -4.34 -30.47
CA LEU A 39 14.12 -3.93 -29.23
C LEU A 39 14.89 -4.37 -27.97
N PHE A 40 15.45 -5.58 -27.96
CA PHE A 40 16.28 -6.05 -26.85
C PHE A 40 17.60 -5.27 -26.76
N SER A 41 18.23 -4.93 -27.90
CA SER A 41 19.47 -4.14 -27.88
C SER A 41 19.26 -2.69 -27.42
N ALA A 42 18.13 -2.07 -27.78
CA ALA A 42 17.78 -0.72 -27.35
C ALA A 42 17.47 -0.65 -25.86
N ASN A 43 16.77 -1.65 -25.31
CA ASN A 43 16.50 -1.75 -23.87
C ASN A 43 17.76 -2.09 -23.07
N LEU A 44 18.61 -3.01 -23.54
CA LEU A 44 19.86 -3.36 -22.85
C LEU A 44 20.85 -2.19 -22.83
N LYS A 45 20.89 -1.37 -23.90
CA LYS A 45 21.73 -0.17 -23.96
C LYS A 45 21.20 0.98 -23.10
N ARG A 46 19.88 0.99 -22.82
CA ARG A 46 19.24 1.94 -21.90
C ARG A 46 19.40 1.54 -20.44
N GLU A 47 19.46 0.24 -20.14
CA GLU A 47 19.80 -0.28 -18.80
C GLU A 47 21.29 -0.10 -18.45
N LEU A 48 22.19 -0.07 -19.44
CA LEU A 48 23.64 0.12 -19.22
C LEU A 48 24.07 1.59 -19.05
N ALA A 49 23.22 2.54 -19.46
CA ALA A 49 23.38 3.94 -19.14
C ALA A 49 22.66 4.19 -17.81
N GLY A 50 23.35 3.90 -16.69
CA GLY A 50 22.78 3.95 -15.35
C GLY A 50 21.83 5.14 -15.18
N GLU A 51 20.55 4.83 -14.98
CA GLU A 51 19.51 5.83 -14.75
C GLU A 51 19.99 6.75 -13.64
N GLN A 52 20.15 8.04 -13.94
CA GLN A 52 20.61 9.00 -12.96
C GLN A 52 19.58 9.07 -11.85
N LEU A 53 19.95 8.51 -10.70
CA LEU A 53 19.08 8.40 -9.54
C LEU A 53 18.59 9.81 -9.19
N TYR A 54 17.31 9.99 -8.93
CA TYR A 54 16.78 11.31 -8.60
C TYR A 54 17.40 11.80 -7.28
N HIS A 55 17.95 13.01 -7.22
CA HIS A 55 18.54 13.58 -6.00
C HIS A 55 17.82 14.87 -5.60
N ARG A 56 17.46 15.02 -4.32
CA ARG A 56 16.79 16.24 -3.81
C ARG A 56 17.12 16.48 -2.32
N ALA A 57 17.17 17.75 -1.91
CA ALA A 57 17.20 18.11 -0.49
C ALA A 57 15.86 17.83 0.22
N LEU A 58 15.92 17.13 1.36
CA LEU A 58 14.77 16.83 2.21
C LEU A 58 14.43 18.02 3.10
N ARG A 59 13.13 18.30 3.28
CA ARG A 59 12.64 19.38 4.17
C ARG A 59 12.26 18.84 5.55
N CYS A 60 12.20 19.72 6.57
CA CYS A 60 11.80 19.35 7.93
C CYS A 60 10.36 18.82 8.02
N LEU A 61 9.49 19.16 7.07
CA LEU A 61 8.21 18.52 6.84
C LEU A 61 8.07 18.29 5.34
N ASP A 62 8.07 17.04 4.90
CA ASP A 62 8.05 16.69 3.47
C ASP A 62 7.15 15.49 3.21
N MET A 63 6.39 15.53 2.13
CA MET A 63 5.56 14.41 1.67
C MET A 63 6.02 14.03 0.26
N LEU A 64 6.45 12.79 0.10
CA LEU A 64 7.23 12.35 -1.04
C LEU A 64 6.63 11.07 -1.63
N SER A 65 6.37 11.11 -2.94
CA SER A 65 5.91 9.98 -3.72
C SER A 65 6.88 9.63 -4.84
N LEU A 66 8.17 9.87 -4.64
CA LEU A 66 9.22 9.56 -5.61
C LEU A 66 10.32 8.71 -4.96
N GLN A 67 10.88 7.79 -5.74
CA GLN A 67 12.14 7.13 -5.39
C GLN A 67 13.32 8.05 -5.71
N GLY A 68 14.43 7.86 -5.01
CA GLY A 68 15.59 8.73 -5.17
C GLY A 68 16.43 8.82 -3.91
N GLN A 69 17.45 9.66 -3.95
CA GLN A 69 18.29 10.00 -2.82
C GLN A 69 17.90 11.37 -2.27
N PHE A 70 17.74 11.42 -0.96
CA PHE A 70 17.27 12.59 -0.24
C PHE A 70 18.28 12.97 0.84
N THR A 71 18.73 14.22 0.82
CA THR A 71 19.72 14.74 1.79
C THR A 71 19.10 15.81 2.67
N PHE A 72 19.21 15.63 3.98
CA PHE A 72 18.87 16.63 4.97
C PHE A 72 20.15 17.19 5.60
N THR A 73 20.23 18.51 5.74
CA THR A 73 21.29 19.19 6.48
C THR A 73 20.65 20.29 7.30
N ALA A 74 20.93 20.31 8.61
CA ALA A 74 20.40 21.32 9.51
C ALA A 74 21.09 22.67 9.27
N ASP A 75 20.31 23.72 9.06
CA ASP A 75 20.76 25.12 9.05
C ASP A 75 20.75 25.73 10.47
N GLN A 76 19.82 25.25 11.29
CA GLN A 76 19.59 25.62 12.68
C GLN A 76 19.09 24.38 13.45
N PRO A 77 18.96 24.43 14.78
CA PRO A 77 18.39 23.31 15.54
C PRO A 77 16.97 22.96 15.09
N GLN A 78 16.75 21.72 14.68
CA GLN A 78 15.47 21.21 14.17
C GLN A 78 14.97 20.07 15.07
N LEU A 79 13.90 20.31 15.84
CA LEU A 79 13.51 19.45 16.97
C LEU A 79 12.41 18.43 16.68
N HIS A 80 11.59 18.68 15.65
CA HIS A 80 10.34 17.96 15.37
C HIS A 80 10.08 17.82 13.87
N CYS A 81 11.04 17.24 13.15
CA CYS A 81 10.88 17.03 11.72
C CYS A 81 10.30 15.66 11.40
N ALA A 82 9.57 15.60 10.28
CA ALA A 82 9.01 14.38 9.74
C ALA A 82 8.98 14.37 8.21
N ALA A 83 9.38 13.25 7.62
CA ALA A 83 9.22 12.99 6.20
C ALA A 83 8.27 11.80 5.99
N PHE A 84 7.30 11.97 5.11
CA PHE A 84 6.29 10.99 4.77
C PHE A 84 6.56 10.46 3.37
N PHE A 85 6.75 9.15 3.25
CA PHE A 85 6.92 8.50 1.97
C PHE A 85 5.71 7.63 1.65
N ILE A 86 5.23 7.72 0.42
CA ILE A 86 4.19 6.87 -0.15
C ILE A 86 4.65 6.34 -1.51
N SER A 87 4.36 5.07 -1.78
CA SER A 87 4.58 4.43 -3.07
C SER A 87 3.25 3.91 -3.62
N GLU A 88 3.29 3.36 -4.82
CA GLU A 88 2.10 2.76 -5.42
C GLU A 88 1.60 1.60 -4.54
N PRO A 89 0.28 1.27 -4.58
CA PRO A 89 -0.32 0.21 -3.79
C PRO A 89 0.41 -1.14 -3.84
N GLU A 90 0.94 -1.50 -5.02
CA GLU A 90 1.66 -2.74 -5.29
C GLU A 90 3.18 -2.61 -5.06
N GLU A 91 3.64 -1.65 -4.26
CA GLU A 91 5.05 -1.43 -3.95
C GLU A 91 5.29 -1.36 -2.43
N PHE A 92 6.44 -1.88 -2.00
CA PHE A 92 7.02 -1.61 -0.69
C PHE A 92 8.04 -0.48 -0.81
N ILE A 93 8.26 0.23 0.30
CA ILE A 93 9.32 1.24 0.41
C ILE A 93 10.51 0.65 1.17
N THR A 94 11.70 0.73 0.58
CA THR A 94 12.96 0.41 1.26
C THR A 94 13.81 1.66 1.40
N ILE A 95 14.16 1.99 2.63
CA ILE A 95 15.01 3.13 3.01
C ILE A 95 16.42 2.60 3.27
N TYR A 96 17.40 3.16 2.58
CA TYR A 96 18.82 2.89 2.77
C TYR A 96 19.48 4.08 3.46
N TYR A 97 20.31 3.82 4.45
CA TYR A 97 21.13 4.83 5.10
C TYR A 97 22.46 4.95 4.33
N ASP A 98 22.62 6.03 3.57
CA ASP A 98 23.84 6.26 2.78
C ASP A 98 24.92 6.92 3.64
N LEU A 99 24.55 8.03 4.29
CA LEU A 99 25.40 8.80 5.19
C LEU A 99 24.56 9.32 6.34
N VAL A 100 25.01 9.16 7.58
CA VAL A 100 24.33 9.70 8.75
C VAL A 100 25.38 10.34 9.66
N SER A 101 25.24 11.64 9.90
CA SER A 101 26.12 12.45 10.73
C SER A 101 25.26 13.28 11.69
N ILE A 102 24.80 12.63 12.76
CA ILE A 102 23.98 13.23 13.82
C ILE A 102 24.54 12.84 15.20
N ASP A 103 24.29 13.66 16.22
CA ASP A 103 24.78 13.40 17.58
C ASP A 103 23.78 12.60 18.42
N CYS A 104 23.81 11.27 18.27
CA CYS A 104 22.96 10.36 19.04
C CYS A 104 23.15 10.48 20.56
N GLN A 105 24.35 10.84 21.04
CA GLN A 105 24.61 10.98 22.48
C GLN A 105 24.11 12.32 23.01
N GLY A 106 24.15 13.37 22.18
CA GLY A 106 23.55 14.68 22.43
C GLY A 106 22.03 14.73 22.28
N GLY A 107 21.38 13.60 21.94
CA GLY A 107 19.93 13.48 21.87
C GLY A 107 19.31 13.77 20.49
N ASP A 108 20.13 13.83 19.44
CA ASP A 108 19.63 13.68 18.06
C ASP A 108 19.07 12.26 17.87
N PHE A 109 18.14 12.13 16.94
CA PHE A 109 17.66 10.81 16.53
C PHE A 109 17.22 10.81 15.07
N LEU A 110 17.28 9.62 14.47
CA LEU A 110 16.73 9.33 13.16
C LEU A 110 15.95 8.02 13.27
N LYS A 111 14.62 8.13 13.28
CA LYS A 111 13.70 7.03 13.52
C LYS A 111 12.82 6.81 12.31
N VAL A 112 12.71 5.56 11.88
CA VAL A 112 11.75 5.14 10.86
C VAL A 112 10.59 4.45 11.56
N PHE A 113 9.37 4.80 11.18
CA PHE A 113 8.17 4.08 11.55
C PHE A 113 7.67 3.28 10.34
N ASP A 114 7.53 1.97 10.54
CA ASP A 114 6.91 1.08 9.57
C ASP A 114 5.39 1.32 9.54
N GLY A 115 4.96 2.15 8.59
CA GLY A 115 3.60 2.68 8.47
C GLY A 115 3.55 4.21 8.50
N TRP A 116 2.41 4.75 8.88
CA TRP A 116 2.16 6.21 8.92
C TRP A 116 1.50 6.61 10.24
N ILE A 117 1.96 7.72 10.84
CA ILE A 117 1.29 8.34 11.98
C ILE A 117 0.68 9.69 11.57
N LEU A 118 -0.64 9.84 11.74
CA LEU A 118 -1.35 11.07 11.43
C LEU A 118 -2.36 11.37 12.54
N LYS A 119 -2.37 12.60 13.05
CA LYS A 119 -3.27 13.04 14.15
C LYS A 119 -3.24 12.11 15.38
N GLY A 120 -2.09 11.49 15.69
CA GLY A 120 -1.92 10.57 16.82
C GLY A 120 -2.41 9.14 16.55
N GLU A 121 -2.99 8.87 15.39
CA GLU A 121 -3.38 7.53 14.97
C GLU A 121 -2.31 6.87 14.10
N LYS A 122 -2.26 5.55 14.13
CA LYS A 122 -1.25 4.74 13.45
C LYS A 122 -1.92 3.91 12.36
N PHE A 123 -1.37 4.00 11.17
CA PHE A 123 -1.68 3.11 10.07
C PHE A 123 -0.52 2.15 9.84
N PRO A 124 -0.79 0.84 9.65
CA PRO A 124 -2.04 0.15 9.93
C PRO A 124 -2.35 0.14 11.43
N SER A 125 -3.57 -0.24 11.81
CA SER A 125 -3.91 -0.43 13.23
C SER A 125 -3.05 -1.51 13.86
N SER A 126 -2.97 -1.54 15.20
CA SER A 126 -2.32 -2.63 15.93
C SER A 126 -2.98 -4.00 15.72
N GLN A 127 -4.22 -4.04 15.22
CA GLN A 127 -4.94 -5.29 14.93
C GLN A 127 -4.65 -5.81 13.51
N ASP A 128 -4.25 -4.93 12.58
CA ASP A 128 -4.07 -5.27 11.17
C ASP A 128 -2.58 -5.35 10.78
N HIS A 129 -1.68 -4.79 11.59
CA HIS A 129 -0.24 -4.90 11.39
C HIS A 129 0.32 -6.22 11.99
N PRO A 130 1.22 -6.94 11.29
CA PRO A 130 1.79 -8.19 11.81
C PRO A 130 2.75 -7.99 12.99
N LEU A 131 3.43 -6.84 13.05
CA LEU A 131 4.33 -6.49 14.15
C LEU A 131 3.64 -5.61 15.20
N PRO A 132 3.97 -5.77 16.50
CA PRO A 132 3.50 -4.86 17.55
C PRO A 132 4.06 -3.45 17.35
N THR A 133 3.37 -2.45 17.90
CA THR A 133 3.72 -1.03 17.71
C THR A 133 5.17 -0.69 18.10
N THR A 134 5.70 -1.30 19.16
CA THR A 134 7.07 -1.06 19.64
C THR A 134 8.13 -1.49 18.63
N GLU A 135 7.90 -2.58 17.90
CA GLU A 135 8.83 -3.11 16.89
C GLU A 135 8.74 -2.37 15.54
N ARG A 136 7.70 -1.54 15.37
CA ARG A 136 7.51 -0.71 14.17
C ARG A 136 8.34 0.57 14.21
N TYR A 137 8.91 0.93 15.36
CA TYR A 137 9.87 2.02 15.45
C TYR A 137 11.28 1.46 15.34
N ILE A 138 12.00 1.89 14.32
CA ILE A 138 13.40 1.54 14.12
C ILE A 138 14.24 2.79 14.33
N ASP A 139 15.01 2.80 15.41
CA ASP A 139 15.95 3.88 15.71
C ASP A 139 17.34 3.56 15.16
N PHE A 140 17.86 4.45 14.32
CA PHE A 140 19.24 4.38 13.84
C PHE A 140 20.24 4.43 14.98
N CYS A 141 20.00 5.25 16.01
CA CYS A 141 20.92 5.43 17.13
C CYS A 141 21.02 4.19 18.03
N GLU A 142 19.96 3.39 18.13
CA GLU A 142 19.96 2.12 18.87
C GLU A 142 20.51 0.95 18.03
N SER A 143 20.19 0.93 16.72
CA SER A 143 20.58 -0.14 15.81
C SER A 143 22.05 -0.04 15.36
N GLY A 144 22.63 1.17 15.42
CA GLY A 144 23.94 1.49 14.88
C GLY A 144 24.06 1.19 13.37
N LEU A 145 25.30 1.06 12.89
CA LEU A 145 25.60 0.75 11.47
C LEU A 145 25.23 -0.69 11.04
N SER A 146 24.70 -1.52 11.95
CA SER A 146 24.38 -2.92 11.68
C SER A 146 23.20 -3.08 10.71
N ARG A 147 22.26 -2.13 10.73
CA ARG A 147 21.06 -2.14 9.89
C ARG A 147 21.15 -1.03 8.83
N ARG A 148 21.76 -1.36 7.69
CA ARG A 148 21.97 -0.41 6.58
C ARG A 148 20.69 -0.02 5.83
N SER A 149 19.62 -0.78 5.99
CA SER A 149 18.35 -0.52 5.33
C SER A 149 17.16 -1.03 6.13
N ILE A 150 16.02 -0.40 5.88
CA ILE A 150 14.73 -0.74 6.48
C ILE A 150 13.72 -0.84 5.35
N ARG A 151 13.00 -1.95 5.29
CA ARG A 151 11.87 -2.12 4.39
C ARG A 151 10.58 -1.99 5.18
N SER A 152 9.68 -1.14 4.72
CA SER A 152 8.33 -1.06 5.25
C SER A 152 7.51 -2.27 4.82
N SER A 153 6.62 -2.70 5.70
CA SER A 153 5.62 -3.74 5.47
C SER A 153 4.39 -3.22 4.71
N GLN A 154 4.32 -1.93 4.40
CA GLN A 154 3.26 -1.25 3.65
C GLN A 154 3.84 -0.44 2.48
N ASN A 155 2.96 0.20 1.70
CA ASN A 155 3.34 1.17 0.67
C ASN A 155 3.65 2.56 1.24
N VAL A 156 3.84 2.68 2.56
CA VAL A 156 4.08 3.95 3.26
C VAL A 156 5.11 3.79 4.36
N ALA A 157 5.96 4.79 4.53
CA ALA A 157 6.94 4.84 5.61
C ALA A 157 7.07 6.27 6.11
N MET A 158 7.26 6.42 7.41
CA MET A 158 7.41 7.73 8.03
C MET A 158 8.75 7.83 8.73
N ILE A 159 9.50 8.90 8.48
CA ILE A 159 10.80 9.17 9.09
C ILE A 159 10.64 10.35 10.02
N PHE A 160 11.01 10.19 11.29
CA PHE A 160 11.05 11.25 12.28
C PHE A 160 12.50 11.52 12.64
N PHE A 161 12.87 12.78 12.75
CA PHE A 161 14.23 13.11 13.11
C PHE A 161 14.33 14.42 13.88
N ARG A 162 15.42 14.51 14.63
CA ARG A 162 15.87 15.68 15.36
C ARG A 162 17.35 15.84 15.12
N VAL A 163 17.76 17.05 14.76
CA VAL A 163 19.18 17.42 14.55
C VAL A 163 19.41 18.77 15.20
N HIS A 164 20.21 18.82 16.27
CA HIS A 164 20.46 20.06 17.00
C HIS A 164 21.56 20.91 16.36
N GLU A 165 22.66 20.29 15.91
CA GLU A 165 23.83 21.02 15.43
C GLU A 165 23.66 21.44 13.95
N PRO A 166 23.86 22.72 13.62
CA PRO A 166 23.96 23.16 12.23
C PRO A 166 25.10 22.43 11.49
N GLY A 167 24.86 22.05 10.24
CA GLY A 167 25.80 21.29 9.40
C GLY A 167 25.66 19.77 9.54
N ASN A 168 25.09 19.26 10.65
CA ASN A 168 24.77 17.85 10.80
C ASN A 168 23.53 17.47 9.97
N GLY A 169 23.39 16.17 9.69
CA GLY A 169 22.34 15.69 8.83
C GLY A 169 22.53 14.26 8.35
N PHE A 170 21.82 13.90 7.30
CA PHE A 170 21.82 12.55 6.76
C PHE A 170 21.45 12.54 5.27
N THR A 171 21.82 11.46 4.60
CA THR A 171 21.44 11.14 3.23
C THR A 171 20.84 9.74 3.21
N LEU A 172 19.65 9.63 2.62
CA LEU A 172 18.88 8.39 2.50
C LEU A 172 18.61 8.09 1.03
N THR A 173 18.71 6.83 0.64
CA THR A 173 18.20 6.37 -0.65
C THR A 173 16.89 5.61 -0.45
N ILE A 174 15.86 6.03 -1.16
CA ILE A 174 14.52 5.43 -1.16
C ILE A 174 14.37 4.61 -2.43
N ARG A 175 14.09 3.32 -2.26
CA ARG A 175 13.78 2.38 -3.35
C ARG A 175 12.38 1.82 -3.18
N ARG A 176 11.84 1.32 -4.29
CA ARG A 176 10.56 0.64 -4.35
C ARG A 176 10.78 -0.79 -4.79
N ASP A 177 10.15 -1.70 -4.07
CA ASP A 177 10.21 -3.12 -4.37
C ASP A 177 8.79 -3.63 -4.64
N PRO A 178 8.56 -4.51 -5.63
CA PRO A 178 7.22 -4.98 -5.96
C PRO A 178 6.61 -5.78 -4.81
N ASN A 179 5.33 -5.53 -4.55
CA ASN A 179 4.48 -6.23 -3.60
C ASN A 179 3.33 -6.92 -4.33
N LEU A 180 3.40 -8.23 -4.44
CA LEU A 180 2.43 -9.02 -5.18
C LEU A 180 1.10 -9.22 -4.43
N PHE A 181 1.10 -9.07 -3.10
CA PHE A 181 -0.06 -9.28 -2.24
C PHE A 181 -0.19 -8.17 -1.19
N PRO A 182 -0.43 -6.93 -1.65
CA PRO A 182 -0.62 -5.79 -0.77
C PRO A 182 -1.78 -6.03 0.20
N CYS A 183 -1.52 -5.79 1.48
CA CYS A 183 -2.47 -6.07 2.55
C CYS A 183 -2.95 -4.78 3.21
N ASN A 184 -2.04 -3.96 3.72
CA ASN A 184 -2.39 -2.66 4.28
C ASN A 184 -1.80 -1.57 3.38
N VAL A 185 -2.69 -0.82 2.73
CA VAL A 185 -2.36 0.16 1.70
C VAL A 185 -3.01 1.50 2.00
N ILE A 186 -2.30 2.60 1.74
CA ILE A 186 -2.90 3.93 1.56
C ILE A 186 -2.90 4.27 0.06
N SER A 187 -4.03 4.72 -0.46
CA SER A 187 -4.10 5.22 -1.83
C SER A 187 -3.22 6.45 -2.02
N GLN A 188 -2.36 6.40 -3.03
CA GLN A 188 -1.57 7.56 -3.46
C GLN A 188 -2.40 8.57 -4.28
N THR A 189 -3.48 8.11 -4.92
CA THR A 189 -4.32 8.92 -5.82
C THR A 189 -5.74 9.09 -5.29
N PRO A 190 -6.46 10.15 -5.71
CA PRO A 190 -7.86 10.37 -5.32
C PRO A 190 -8.85 9.45 -6.04
N ASN A 191 -8.39 8.71 -7.05
CA ASN A 191 -9.20 7.79 -7.83
C ASN A 191 -8.37 6.59 -8.29
N GLY A 192 -9.04 5.45 -8.47
CA GLY A 192 -8.37 4.24 -8.91
C GLY A 192 -9.28 3.03 -8.90
N LYS A 193 -8.71 1.90 -9.32
CA LYS A 193 -9.31 0.58 -9.22
C LYS A 193 -8.31 -0.32 -8.52
N PHE A 194 -8.78 -1.10 -7.56
CA PHE A 194 -7.91 -1.98 -6.81
C PHE A 194 -8.60 -3.32 -6.51
N THR A 195 -7.79 -4.37 -6.45
CA THR A 195 -8.23 -5.71 -6.10
C THR A 195 -7.44 -6.16 -4.88
N LEU A 196 -8.10 -6.13 -3.72
CA LEU A 196 -7.51 -6.62 -2.48
C LEU A 196 -7.67 -8.14 -2.41
N VAL A 197 -6.56 -8.86 -2.24
CA VAL A 197 -6.51 -10.33 -2.18
C VAL A 197 -5.81 -10.79 -0.91
N VAL A 198 -6.46 -11.67 -0.15
CA VAL A 198 -5.87 -12.33 1.02
C VAL A 198 -5.84 -13.84 0.80
N PRO A 199 -4.69 -14.40 0.39
CA PRO A 199 -4.58 -15.82 0.04
C PRO A 199 -4.28 -16.67 1.27
N HIS A 200 -5.26 -17.45 1.77
CA HIS A 200 -5.07 -18.45 2.82
C HIS A 200 -4.33 -17.95 4.08
N GLN A 201 -4.53 -16.70 4.46
CA GLN A 201 -3.84 -16.08 5.59
C GLN A 201 -4.84 -15.55 6.60
N HIS A 202 -4.65 -15.93 7.87
CA HIS A 202 -5.42 -15.40 8.99
C HIS A 202 -4.88 -14.00 9.33
N ARG A 203 -5.28 -13.01 8.52
CA ARG A 203 -4.84 -11.62 8.66
C ARG A 203 -5.93 -10.68 8.17
N ASN A 204 -5.99 -9.51 8.80
CA ASN A 204 -6.82 -8.42 8.34
C ASN A 204 -6.00 -7.55 7.40
N CYS A 205 -6.62 -7.13 6.30
CA CYS A 205 -6.01 -6.27 5.31
C CYS A 205 -6.90 -5.06 5.06
N SER A 206 -6.30 -3.90 4.84
CA SER A 206 -7.02 -2.62 4.71
C SER A 206 -6.51 -1.83 3.51
N PHE A 207 -7.44 -1.22 2.78
CA PHE A 207 -7.14 -0.23 1.75
C PHE A 207 -7.76 1.10 2.16
N SER A 208 -6.92 2.05 2.52
CA SER A 208 -7.30 3.37 3.03
C SER A 208 -7.26 4.42 1.95
N ILE A 209 -8.31 5.21 1.84
CA ILE A 209 -8.43 6.34 0.92
C ILE A 209 -8.61 7.60 1.76
N ILE A 210 -7.67 8.54 1.64
CA ILE A 210 -7.64 9.77 2.45
C ILE A 210 -8.42 10.92 1.80
N TYR A 211 -9.58 10.59 1.26
CA TYR A 211 -10.52 11.53 0.64
C TYR A 211 -11.97 11.05 0.83
N PRO A 212 -12.95 11.98 0.84
CA PRO A 212 -14.35 11.64 0.62
C PRO A 212 -14.50 11.01 -0.77
N VAL A 213 -15.12 9.83 -0.86
CA VAL A 213 -15.16 9.06 -2.10
C VAL A 213 -16.53 8.49 -2.41
N VAL A 214 -16.78 8.33 -3.70
CA VAL A 214 -17.71 7.33 -4.19
C VAL A 214 -16.96 6.03 -4.42
N ILE A 215 -17.43 4.95 -3.81
CA ILE A 215 -16.86 3.61 -3.97
C ILE A 215 -17.84 2.71 -4.71
N LYS A 216 -17.32 1.91 -5.64
CA LYS A 216 -18.07 0.95 -6.45
C LYS A 216 -17.40 -0.40 -6.37
N ILE A 217 -18.01 -1.32 -5.64
CA ILE A 217 -17.55 -2.71 -5.53
C ILE A 217 -18.11 -3.47 -6.72
N SER A 218 -17.23 -4.15 -7.46
CA SER A 218 -17.57 -4.84 -8.71
C SER A 218 -17.59 -6.36 -8.58
N ASP A 219 -16.73 -6.90 -7.73
CA ASP A 219 -16.59 -8.34 -7.48
C ASP A 219 -16.22 -8.56 -6.02
N LEU A 220 -16.93 -9.47 -5.35
CA LEU A 220 -16.59 -9.93 -4.00
C LEU A 220 -16.63 -11.46 -3.98
N THR A 221 -15.48 -12.06 -3.67
CA THR A 221 -15.31 -13.48 -3.44
C THR A 221 -14.86 -13.69 -2.00
N LEU A 222 -15.67 -14.42 -1.24
CA LEU A 222 -15.38 -14.78 0.15
C LEU A 222 -15.46 -16.30 0.31
N GLY A 223 -14.76 -16.80 1.33
CA GLY A 223 -14.92 -18.16 1.82
C GLY A 223 -16.38 -18.54 2.05
N HIS A 224 -16.77 -19.74 1.58
CA HIS A 224 -18.15 -20.20 1.58
C HIS A 224 -18.76 -20.15 2.99
N LEU A 225 -19.87 -19.42 3.16
CA LEU A 225 -20.78 -19.62 4.28
C LEU A 225 -21.51 -20.95 4.03
N ASN A 226 -21.08 -22.02 4.69
CA ASN A 226 -21.86 -23.25 4.77
C ASN A 226 -23.16 -22.96 5.53
N GLY A 227 -24.20 -22.55 4.81
CA GLY A 227 -25.53 -22.36 5.36
C GLY A 227 -26.46 -21.68 4.35
N LEU A 228 -27.53 -22.39 3.99
CA LEU A 228 -28.74 -21.89 3.32
C LEU A 228 -29.45 -20.81 4.17
N GLN A 229 -28.80 -19.67 4.40
CA GLN A 229 -29.43 -18.49 4.98
C GLN A 229 -29.25 -17.31 4.04
N LEU A 230 -30.06 -17.32 3.00
CA LEU A 230 -30.43 -16.15 2.19
C LEU A 230 -31.30 -15.16 3.00
N LYS A 231 -30.98 -14.95 4.29
CA LYS A 231 -31.61 -13.93 5.12
C LYS A 231 -30.59 -12.84 5.34
N LYS A 232 -30.96 -11.61 4.94
CA LYS A 232 -30.27 -10.38 5.32
C LYS A 232 -30.05 -10.44 6.84
N PRO A 233 -28.79 -10.49 7.33
CA PRO A 233 -28.56 -10.41 8.75
C PRO A 233 -29.01 -9.03 9.22
N SER A 234 -29.90 -9.00 10.21
CA SER A 234 -30.35 -7.78 10.89
C SER A 234 -29.31 -7.24 11.89
N ALA A 235 -28.24 -8.00 12.13
CA ALA A 235 -27.07 -7.65 12.95
C ALA A 235 -25.83 -8.07 12.16
N GLY A 236 -24.81 -7.19 12.02
CA GLY A 236 -23.71 -7.24 11.03
C GLY A 236 -22.92 -8.55 10.82
N CYS A 237 -21.76 -8.44 10.18
CA CYS A 237 -20.98 -9.61 9.75
C CYS A 237 -20.15 -10.30 10.87
N GLY A 238 -20.14 -9.71 12.08
CA GLY A 238 -19.40 -10.22 13.23
C GLY A 238 -19.68 -11.70 13.52
N GLY A 239 -18.63 -12.52 13.56
CA GLY A 239 -18.71 -13.95 13.88
C GLY A 239 -19.05 -14.88 12.72
N LYS A 240 -19.24 -14.37 11.49
CA LYS A 240 -19.57 -15.18 10.30
C LYS A 240 -18.35 -15.73 9.54
N GLY A 241 -17.14 -15.47 10.01
CA GLY A 241 -15.90 -15.93 9.37
C GLY A 241 -15.26 -14.81 8.55
N ASP A 242 -15.20 -14.98 7.23
CA ASP A 242 -14.56 -14.04 6.30
C ASP A 242 -15.56 -12.98 5.82
N PHE A 243 -15.21 -11.70 5.91
CA PHE A 243 -16.07 -10.60 5.46
C PHE A 243 -15.27 -9.35 5.08
N VAL A 244 -15.94 -8.41 4.42
CA VAL A 244 -15.40 -7.09 4.08
C VAL A 244 -16.22 -6.01 4.77
N GLU A 245 -15.54 -5.06 5.40
CA GLU A 245 -16.12 -3.87 6.03
C GLU A 245 -15.78 -2.64 5.18
N LEU A 246 -16.77 -1.77 4.99
CA LEU A 246 -16.57 -0.40 4.55
C LEU A 246 -16.62 0.50 5.77
N LEU A 247 -15.52 1.18 6.07
CA LEU A 247 -15.41 2.04 7.24
C LEU A 247 -15.25 3.50 6.80
N GLY A 248 -15.74 4.42 7.63
CA GLY A 248 -15.56 5.86 7.47
C GLY A 248 -15.12 6.53 8.76
N GLY A 249 -14.26 7.55 8.66
CA GLY A 249 -13.82 8.33 9.80
C GLY A 249 -12.90 9.49 9.43
N THR A 250 -12.33 10.15 10.44
CA THR A 250 -11.43 11.31 10.29
C THR A 250 -9.95 10.98 10.55
N GLY A 251 -9.70 9.77 11.05
CA GLY A 251 -8.39 9.26 11.42
C GLY A 251 -7.86 8.18 10.45
N LEU A 252 -6.77 7.52 10.80
CA LEU A 252 -6.14 6.48 9.98
C LEU A 252 -6.26 5.07 10.55
N ASP A 253 -6.75 4.92 11.79
CA ASP A 253 -6.86 3.63 12.47
C ASP A 253 -8.24 2.99 12.21
N PRO A 254 -8.33 1.92 11.38
CA PRO A 254 -9.62 1.28 11.07
C PRO A 254 -10.36 0.77 12.30
N SER A 255 -9.68 0.47 13.40
CA SER A 255 -10.32 -0.01 14.63
C SER A 255 -11.12 1.07 15.39
N LYS A 256 -10.91 2.35 15.03
CA LYS A 256 -11.61 3.51 15.60
C LYS A 256 -12.62 4.12 14.64
N MET A 257 -12.71 3.61 13.42
CA MET A 257 -13.62 4.10 12.40
C MET A 257 -15.03 3.53 12.56
N MET A 258 -16.02 4.23 12.01
CA MET A 258 -17.40 3.77 12.00
C MET A 258 -17.63 2.78 10.85
N PRO A 259 -18.21 1.59 11.11
CA PRO A 259 -18.63 0.69 10.05
C PRO A 259 -19.87 1.24 9.32
N LEU A 260 -19.73 1.46 8.01
CA LEU A 260 -20.78 1.95 7.12
C LEU A 260 -21.55 0.81 6.46
N ALA A 261 -20.85 -0.29 6.15
CA ALA A 261 -21.45 -1.50 5.60
C ALA A 261 -20.57 -2.73 5.83
N ASP A 262 -21.22 -3.88 6.06
CA ASP A 262 -20.53 -5.17 6.11
C ASP A 262 -21.01 -6.08 4.98
N LEU A 263 -20.06 -6.75 4.32
CA LEU A 263 -20.29 -7.61 3.17
C LEU A 263 -19.81 -9.03 3.50
N CYS A 264 -20.78 -9.90 3.73
CA CYS A 264 -20.56 -11.31 4.11
C CYS A 264 -20.79 -12.32 2.99
N TYR A 265 -21.41 -11.88 1.89
CA TYR A 265 -21.88 -12.78 0.84
C TYR A 265 -21.16 -12.47 -0.46
N PRO A 266 -20.65 -13.49 -1.17
CA PRO A 266 -20.10 -13.29 -2.50
C PRO A 266 -21.16 -12.69 -3.42
N PHE A 267 -20.76 -11.72 -4.23
CA PHE A 267 -21.62 -11.18 -5.28
C PHE A 267 -20.79 -10.70 -6.47
N GLN A 268 -21.43 -10.72 -7.63
CA GLN A 268 -20.92 -10.18 -8.88
C GLN A 268 -21.87 -9.09 -9.35
N GLY A 269 -21.34 -7.90 -9.57
CA GLY A 269 -22.13 -6.75 -10.00
C GLY A 269 -21.79 -5.49 -9.23
N PRO A 270 -22.06 -4.30 -9.81
CA PRO A 270 -21.68 -3.04 -9.20
C PRO A 270 -22.60 -2.69 -8.03
N ALA A 271 -22.04 -2.65 -6.82
CA ALA A 271 -22.65 -2.01 -5.66
C ALA A 271 -21.92 -0.68 -5.39
N GLN A 272 -22.63 0.43 -5.41
CA GLN A 272 -22.06 1.77 -5.29
C GLN A 272 -22.56 2.49 -4.04
N MET A 273 -21.67 3.24 -3.39
CA MET A 273 -21.98 4.03 -2.21
C MET A 273 -21.17 5.33 -2.22
N LYS A 274 -21.80 6.44 -1.80
CA LYS A 274 -21.11 7.72 -1.57
C LYS A 274 -20.78 7.85 -0.09
N ILE A 275 -19.54 8.18 0.23
CA ILE A 275 -19.00 8.26 1.59
C ILE A 275 -18.36 9.64 1.76
N GLY A 276 -18.98 10.48 2.60
CA GLY A 276 -18.56 11.87 2.83
C GLY A 276 -17.50 12.06 3.92
N CYS A 277 -16.88 10.98 4.40
CA CYS A 277 -15.89 11.02 5.48
C CYS A 277 -14.51 11.43 4.95
N ASP A 278 -13.68 12.09 5.78
CA ASP A 278 -12.31 12.47 5.38
C ASP A 278 -11.51 11.25 4.90
N ASN A 279 -11.68 10.11 5.59
CA ASN A 279 -11.02 8.85 5.26
C ASN A 279 -12.05 7.73 5.13
N THR A 280 -11.86 6.90 4.10
CA THR A 280 -12.65 5.70 3.82
C THR A 280 -11.73 4.49 3.79
N VAL A 281 -12.14 3.37 4.38
CA VAL A 281 -11.35 2.13 4.39
C VAL A 281 -12.17 0.95 3.89
N VAL A 282 -11.61 0.19 2.96
CA VAL A 282 -12.07 -1.17 2.63
C VAL A 282 -11.24 -2.14 3.44
N ARG A 283 -11.83 -2.76 4.46
CA ARG A 283 -11.13 -3.69 5.35
C ARG A 283 -11.63 -5.11 5.12
N MET A 284 -10.72 -6.05 4.86
CA MET A 284 -11.02 -7.46 4.74
C MET A 284 -10.59 -8.17 6.01
N VAL A 285 -11.54 -8.85 6.66
CA VAL A 285 -11.28 -9.73 7.79
C VAL A 285 -11.23 -11.16 7.28
N SER A 286 -10.08 -11.81 7.42
CA SER A 286 -9.86 -13.18 6.93
C SER A 286 -9.51 -14.16 8.04
N SER A 287 -10.22 -15.28 8.07
CA SER A 287 -9.95 -16.45 8.90
C SER A 287 -8.76 -17.28 8.42
N GLY A 288 -8.25 -17.04 7.20
CA GLY A 288 -7.16 -17.79 6.58
C GLY A 288 -7.54 -19.12 5.96
N LYS A 289 -8.82 -19.51 5.98
CA LYS A 289 -9.28 -20.78 5.40
C LYS A 289 -9.45 -20.73 3.89
N ASN A 290 -9.67 -19.54 3.33
CA ASN A 290 -10.04 -19.33 1.93
C ASN A 290 -9.16 -18.25 1.28
N ILE A 291 -9.27 -18.14 -0.05
CA ILE A 291 -8.76 -16.99 -0.79
C ILE A 291 -9.89 -15.98 -0.88
N ASN A 292 -9.74 -14.86 -0.17
CA ASN A 292 -10.71 -13.78 -0.18
C ASN A 292 -10.26 -12.69 -1.15
N ARG A 293 -11.19 -12.15 -1.94
CA ARG A 293 -10.93 -11.12 -2.94
C ARG A 293 -12.06 -10.11 -2.99
N VAL A 294 -11.72 -8.83 -3.00
CA VAL A 294 -12.66 -7.75 -3.31
C VAL A 294 -12.07 -6.83 -4.36
N THR A 295 -12.83 -6.53 -5.41
CA THR A 295 -12.45 -5.58 -6.46
C THR A 295 -13.36 -4.37 -6.40
N PHE A 296 -12.77 -3.20 -6.23
CA PHE A 296 -13.51 -1.95 -6.14
C PHE A 296 -12.84 -0.83 -6.95
N GLU A 297 -13.67 0.12 -7.34
CA GLU A 297 -13.28 1.36 -8.00
C GLU A 297 -13.66 2.51 -7.05
N TYR A 298 -12.83 3.53 -6.96
CA TYR A 298 -13.12 4.70 -6.15
C TYR A 298 -12.75 5.98 -6.90
N ARG A 299 -13.45 7.06 -6.57
CA ARG A 299 -13.20 8.41 -7.06
C ARG A 299 -13.55 9.40 -5.96
N GLN A 300 -12.72 10.41 -5.77
CA GLN A 300 -13.03 11.53 -4.90
C GLN A 300 -14.37 12.17 -5.27
N LEU A 301 -15.18 12.46 -4.26
CA LEU A 301 -16.43 13.21 -4.42
C LEU A 301 -16.12 14.66 -4.76
N GLU A 302 -16.89 15.21 -5.69
CA GLU A 302 -16.83 16.64 -5.96
C GLU A 302 -17.51 17.44 -4.84
N PRO A 303 -17.13 18.71 -4.59
CA PRO A 303 -17.73 19.54 -3.55
C PRO A 303 -19.26 19.60 -3.61
N TYR A 304 -19.86 19.71 -4.81
CA TYR A 304 -21.32 19.76 -4.96
C TYR A 304 -22.02 18.43 -4.62
N GLU A 305 -21.31 17.30 -4.69
CA GLU A 305 -21.82 16.00 -4.28
C GLU A 305 -21.79 15.82 -2.75
N LEU A 306 -20.98 16.63 -2.07
CA LEU A 306 -20.96 16.76 -0.62
C LEU A 306 -22.06 17.71 -0.12
N GLU A 307 -22.67 18.53 -0.97
CA GLU A 307 -23.74 19.46 -0.58
C GLU A 307 -25.14 18.90 -0.85
N ASN A 308 -25.28 17.95 -1.78
CA ASN A 308 -26.56 17.38 -2.21
C ASN A 308 -26.67 15.86 -1.92
N PRO A 309 -27.14 15.45 -0.73
CA PRO A 309 -27.30 14.03 -0.35
C PRO A 309 -28.42 13.25 -1.06
N ASN A 310 -29.00 13.81 -2.13
CA ASN A 310 -30.12 13.16 -2.81
C ASN A 310 -29.64 12.04 -3.74
N GLY A 311 -29.52 10.84 -3.16
CA GLY A 311 -29.39 9.56 -3.85
C GLY A 311 -28.36 8.63 -3.20
N ASN A 312 -28.81 7.63 -2.44
CA ASN A 312 -28.00 6.53 -1.86
C ASN A 312 -26.70 6.97 -1.13
N SER A 313 -26.60 8.21 -0.68
CA SER A 313 -25.42 8.75 -0.01
C SER A 313 -25.53 8.62 1.50
N ILE A 314 -24.52 8.02 2.12
CA ILE A 314 -24.38 7.96 3.58
C ILE A 314 -23.62 9.21 3.99
N GLN A 315 -24.33 10.34 4.11
CA GLN A 315 -23.71 11.62 4.45
C GLN A 315 -23.80 11.96 5.95
N GLU A 316 -24.75 11.39 6.68
CA GLU A 316 -25.02 11.80 8.07
C GLU A 316 -24.13 11.15 9.14
N PHE A 317 -23.31 10.15 8.81
CA PHE A 317 -22.72 9.28 9.84
C PHE A 317 -21.30 9.66 10.28
N CYS A 318 -20.60 10.51 9.52
CA CYS A 318 -19.23 10.94 9.86
C CYS A 318 -19.17 12.27 10.62
N LEU A 319 -20.32 12.88 10.93
CA LEU A 319 -20.46 14.00 11.86
C LEU A 319 -20.79 13.47 13.26
N SER A 320 -19.80 12.92 13.96
CA SER A 320 -19.92 12.63 15.39
C SER A 320 -18.54 12.74 16.03
N GLY A 321 -18.24 13.94 16.53
CA GLY A 321 -16.99 14.27 17.20
C GLY A 321 -16.81 15.78 17.38
N LEU A 322 -17.82 16.46 17.90
CA LEU A 322 -17.68 17.74 18.60
C LEU A 322 -17.68 17.46 20.09
#